data_AF-A0A9R0SE50-F1
#
_entry.id   AF-A0A9R0SE50-F1
#
_cell.length_a   1.000
_cell.length_b   1.000
_cell.length_c   1.000
_cell.angle_alpha   90.00
_cell.angle_beta   90.00
_cell.angle_gamma   90.00
#
_symmetry.space_group_name_H-M   'P 1'
#
loop_
_entity.id
_entity.type
_entity.pdbx_description
1 polymer ?
#
loop_
_entity_poly.entity_id
_entity_poly.type
_entity_poly.pdbx_seq_one_letter_code
_entity_poly.pdbx_strand_id
1 'polypeptide(L)'
;MASKLFSPKNLRIFSPRPHMLDEAFCYGPFNRSMQRRWKKPVDSARTRLEGRTRDHRLDKLMLQLKNLRLALDLHAVISQQRNGYASLQLLLRWRREIGLNTEIGAFLKKYPHIFEIYVHPVKRNHCCRITRKMADLVAEEDAVLRENEPAVVQRLKKLLMMSTDGTLNMHALWLIRKELGLPDDYRSSMLPNHQSDFSLETPDTLTLISRRDENLAVASVEEWRDKEYTEKWLAEYETKYAFPVNFPTGFKIEKGNKVQLVVPFFCNISFLQVSNLHADKKYDNRGY
;
A
#
# COMPACT_ATOMS: atom_id res chain seq x y z
N MET A 1 36.85 -24.18 -31.40
CA MET A 1 37.60 -24.56 -30.16
C MET A 1 37.93 -23.26 -29.44
N ALA A 2 37.78 -23.00 -28.14
CA ALA A 2 37.36 -23.75 -26.96
C ALA A 2 36.97 -22.67 -25.92
N SER A 3 35.70 -22.64 -25.49
CA SER A 3 35.26 -22.95 -24.12
C SER A 3 35.78 -22.01 -23.02
N LYS A 4 34.98 -21.00 -22.67
CA LYS A 4 35.02 -20.36 -21.34
C LYS A 4 34.44 -21.35 -20.33
N LEU A 5 35.30 -21.96 -19.52
CA LEU A 5 34.90 -22.83 -18.43
C LEU A 5 35.02 -22.13 -17.08
N PHE A 6 33.88 -22.21 -16.41
CA PHE A 6 33.57 -21.95 -15.01
C PHE A 6 34.42 -22.83 -14.09
N SER A 7 34.82 -22.32 -12.91
CA SER A 7 35.32 -23.14 -11.80
C SER A 7 35.22 -22.38 -10.47
N PRO A 8 35.29 -23.04 -9.29
CA PRO A 8 34.09 -23.34 -8.53
C PRO A 8 34.10 -22.83 -7.07
N LYS A 9 32.92 -23.03 -6.46
CA LYS A 9 32.55 -23.01 -5.04
C LYS A 9 33.68 -23.38 -4.07
N ASN A 10 33.94 -22.51 -3.10
CA ASN A 10 34.72 -22.85 -1.90
C ASN A 10 33.78 -23.10 -0.72
N LEU A 11 33.73 -24.37 -0.31
CA LEU A 11 33.24 -24.84 0.98
C LEU A 11 34.25 -24.41 2.06
N ARG A 12 33.79 -23.79 3.15
CA ARG A 12 34.59 -23.66 4.38
C ARG A 12 33.86 -24.31 5.53
N ILE A 13 34.44 -25.43 5.94
CA ILE A 13 34.14 -26.23 7.11
C ILE A 13 34.67 -25.51 8.35
N PHE A 14 33.91 -25.57 9.44
CA PHE A 14 34.23 -25.04 10.76
C PHE A 14 35.42 -25.77 11.42
N SER A 15 36.25 -25.04 12.15
CA SER A 15 36.79 -25.52 13.44
C SER A 15 37.08 -24.35 14.39
N PRO A 16 37.01 -24.56 15.72
CA PRO A 16 36.82 -23.50 16.71
C PRO A 16 38.12 -23.08 17.40
N ARG A 17 38.20 -21.81 17.82
CA ARG A 17 39.30 -21.28 18.64
C ARG A 17 39.11 -21.66 20.12
N PRO A 18 40.17 -22.07 20.83
CA PRO A 18 40.12 -22.24 22.27
C PRO A 18 40.40 -20.89 22.95
N HIS A 19 39.57 -20.52 23.92
CA HIS A 19 39.87 -19.46 24.87
C HIS A 19 40.07 -20.07 26.25
N MET A 20 41.20 -19.69 26.85
CA MET A 20 41.70 -20.15 28.14
C MET A 20 40.82 -19.68 29.30
N LEU A 21 40.98 -20.46 30.36
CA LEU A 21 40.41 -20.41 31.71
C LEU A 21 40.53 -19.05 32.41
N ASP A 22 39.47 -18.67 33.11
CA ASP A 22 39.42 -18.11 34.48
C ASP A 22 37.94 -17.75 34.76
N GLU A 23 37.26 -18.03 35.86
CA GLU A 23 37.62 -18.31 37.25
C GLU A 23 36.59 -19.29 37.85
N ALA A 24 37.07 -20.14 38.75
CA ALA A 24 36.24 -21.01 39.57
C ALA A 24 35.59 -20.22 40.71
N PHE A 25 34.29 -19.90 40.59
CA PHE A 25 33.45 -19.58 41.74
C PHE A 25 32.74 -20.84 42.23
N CYS A 26 33.26 -21.41 43.31
CA CYS A 26 32.62 -22.51 44.05
C CYS A 26 31.29 -22.04 44.66
N TYR A 27 30.16 -22.46 44.08
CA TYR A 27 28.86 -22.37 44.73
C TYR A 27 28.58 -23.66 45.50
N GLY A 28 28.35 -23.56 46.82
CA GLY A 28 27.98 -24.68 47.69
C GLY A 28 26.63 -25.33 47.35
N PRO A 29 26.31 -26.49 47.96
CA PRO A 29 25.30 -27.43 47.46
C PRO A 29 23.83 -26.97 47.57
N PHE A 30 23.56 -25.76 48.06
CA PHE A 30 22.20 -25.25 48.32
C PHE A 30 21.68 -24.20 47.32
N ASN A 31 22.46 -23.79 46.31
CA ASN A 31 22.03 -22.73 45.37
C ASN A 31 21.59 -23.23 43.98
N ARG A 32 21.01 -24.44 43.88
CA ARG A 32 20.40 -24.95 42.64
C ARG A 32 18.89 -24.69 42.57
N SER A 33 18.44 -23.51 42.98
CA SER A 33 17.07 -23.04 42.72
C SER A 33 17.08 -21.76 41.90
N MET A 34 17.75 -21.78 40.73
CA MET A 34 17.34 -20.85 39.68
C MET A 34 15.96 -21.29 39.22
N GLN A 35 14.92 -20.75 39.85
CA GLN A 35 13.59 -20.76 39.26
C GLN A 35 13.74 -20.15 37.87
N ARG A 36 13.58 -20.96 36.82
CA ARG A 36 13.42 -20.47 35.45
C ARG A 36 12.14 -19.64 35.46
N ARG A 37 12.27 -18.35 35.78
CA ARG A 37 11.19 -17.40 35.64
C ARG A 37 10.93 -17.30 34.14
N TRP A 38 9.91 -18.01 33.66
CA TRP A 38 9.42 -17.89 32.30
C TRP A 38 9.29 -16.41 31.98
N LYS A 39 10.12 -15.91 31.05
CA LYS A 39 9.95 -14.55 30.54
C LYS A 39 8.54 -14.50 29.96
N LYS A 40 7.71 -13.57 30.44
CA LYS A 40 6.38 -13.38 29.87
C LYS A 40 6.55 -13.21 28.34
N PRO A 41 5.67 -13.82 27.52
CA PRO A 41 5.71 -13.64 26.08
C PRO A 41 5.84 -12.15 25.77
N VAL A 42 6.81 -11.79 24.92
CA VAL A 42 7.02 -10.39 24.55
C VAL A 42 5.77 -9.92 23.82
N ASP A 43 5.03 -8.98 24.40
CA ASP A 43 3.87 -8.35 23.79
C ASP A 43 4.31 -7.32 22.73
N SER A 44 4.93 -7.83 21.67
CA SER A 44 5.32 -7.07 20.48
C SER A 44 4.13 -6.76 19.59
N ALA A 45 4.24 -5.75 18.73
CA ALA A 45 3.23 -5.47 17.71
C ALA A 45 2.91 -6.71 16.84
N ARG A 46 3.89 -7.60 16.63
CA ARG A 46 3.73 -8.86 15.88
C ARG A 46 2.91 -9.89 16.64
N THR A 47 3.17 -10.11 17.92
CA THR A 47 2.40 -11.04 18.78
C THR A 47 0.99 -10.52 19.07
N ARG A 48 0.76 -9.19 19.06
CA ARG A 48 -0.59 -8.60 19.13
C ARG A 48 -1.46 -8.88 17.90
N LEU A 49 -0.85 -9.13 16.74
CA LEU A 49 -1.58 -9.49 15.52
C LEU A 49 -2.00 -10.96 15.50
N GLU A 50 -1.27 -11.83 16.19
CA GLU A 50 -1.52 -13.28 16.21
C GLU A 50 -2.81 -13.66 16.93
N GLY A 51 -3.26 -12.87 17.91
CA GLY A 51 -4.51 -13.08 18.65
C GLY A 51 -5.76 -12.43 18.04
N ARG A 52 -5.65 -11.75 16.89
CA ARG A 52 -6.82 -11.13 16.23
C ARG A 52 -7.64 -12.19 15.49
N THR A 53 -8.95 -12.09 15.57
CA THR A 53 -9.87 -12.86 14.72
C THR A 53 -9.55 -12.56 13.25
N ARG A 54 -9.06 -13.56 12.51
CA ARG A 54 -8.85 -13.43 11.08
C ARG A 54 -10.19 -13.50 10.36
N ASP A 55 -10.49 -12.50 9.56
CA ASP A 55 -11.65 -12.55 8.67
C ASP A 55 -11.27 -13.30 7.39
N HIS A 56 -11.71 -14.56 7.30
CA HIS A 56 -11.45 -15.41 6.14
C HIS A 56 -12.02 -14.85 4.83
N ARG A 57 -13.10 -14.06 4.89
CA ARG A 57 -13.67 -13.41 3.70
C ARG A 57 -12.73 -12.32 3.21
N LEU A 58 -12.24 -11.47 4.11
CA LEU A 58 -11.27 -10.43 3.79
C LEU A 58 -9.97 -11.03 3.26
N ASP A 59 -9.45 -12.08 3.91
CA ASP A 59 -8.23 -12.76 3.47
C ASP A 59 -8.35 -13.31 2.04
N LYS A 60 -9.51 -13.88 1.69
CA LYS A 60 -9.80 -14.36 0.33
C LYS A 60 -9.79 -13.21 -0.67
N LEU A 61 -10.43 -12.09 -0.37
CA LEU A 61 -10.45 -10.90 -1.23
C LEU A 61 -9.05 -10.32 -1.41
N MET A 62 -8.25 -10.26 -0.33
CA MET A 62 -6.86 -9.81 -0.38
C MET A 62 -6.00 -10.69 -1.28
N LEU A 63 -6.21 -12.02 -1.26
CA LEU A 63 -5.52 -12.94 -2.17
C LEU A 63 -5.93 -12.70 -3.63
N GLN A 64 -7.22 -12.46 -3.90
CA GLN A 64 -7.71 -12.15 -5.24
C GLN A 64 -7.12 -10.84 -5.75
N LEU A 65 -7.11 -9.79 -4.93
CA LEU A 65 -6.53 -8.49 -5.27
C LEU A 65 -5.03 -8.62 -5.58
N LYS A 66 -4.27 -9.40 -4.80
CA LYS A 66 -2.86 -9.70 -5.09
C LYS A 66 -2.69 -10.36 -6.46
N ASN A 67 -3.51 -11.36 -6.77
CA ASN A 67 -3.43 -12.03 -8.07
C ASN A 67 -3.79 -11.10 -9.23
N LEU A 68 -4.75 -10.18 -9.04
CA LEU A 68 -5.10 -9.18 -10.04
C LEU A 68 -3.95 -8.21 -10.29
N ARG A 69 -3.29 -7.71 -9.23
CA ARG A 69 -2.10 -6.85 -9.36
C ARG A 69 -1.00 -7.54 -10.17
N LEU A 70 -0.68 -8.80 -9.85
CA LEU A 70 0.30 -9.59 -10.62
C LEU A 70 -0.10 -9.76 -12.09
N ALA A 71 -1.39 -9.93 -12.38
CA ALA A 71 -1.88 -10.02 -13.76
C ALA A 71 -1.74 -8.68 -14.51
N LEU A 72 -2.01 -7.55 -13.85
CA LEU A 72 -1.82 -6.21 -14.41
C LEU A 72 -0.34 -5.89 -14.64
N ASP A 73 0.56 -6.30 -13.74
CA ASP A 73 2.00 -6.14 -13.91
C ASP A 73 2.51 -6.93 -15.12
N LEU A 74 2.05 -8.17 -15.28
CA LEU A 74 2.34 -8.99 -16.47
C LEU A 74 1.78 -8.35 -17.75
N HIS A 75 0.55 -7.83 -17.69
CA HIS A 75 -0.05 -7.09 -18.79
C HIS A 75 0.83 -5.89 -19.19
N ALA A 76 1.28 -5.07 -18.23
CA ALA A 76 2.17 -3.93 -18.49
C ALA A 76 3.47 -4.36 -19.19
N VAL A 77 4.10 -5.45 -18.73
CA VAL A 77 5.33 -5.99 -19.35
C VAL A 77 5.08 -6.47 -20.79
N ILE A 78 3.93 -7.11 -21.06
CA ILE A 78 3.56 -7.56 -22.41
C ILE A 78 3.26 -6.36 -23.32
N SER A 79 2.54 -5.36 -22.82
CA SER A 79 2.17 -4.15 -23.57
C SER A 79 3.38 -3.27 -23.91
N GLN A 80 4.44 -3.30 -23.10
CA GLN A 80 5.72 -2.64 -23.43
C GLN A 80 6.45 -3.30 -24.62
N GLN A 81 6.08 -4.52 -25.03
CA GLN A 81 6.71 -5.18 -26.17
C GLN A 81 6.20 -4.61 -27.48
N ARG A 82 7.12 -4.22 -28.38
CA ARG A 82 6.79 -3.68 -29.72
C ARG A 82 5.90 -4.59 -30.57
N ASN A 83 5.97 -5.90 -30.32
CA ASN A 83 5.26 -6.90 -31.14
C ASN A 83 3.85 -7.24 -30.59
N GLY A 84 3.44 -6.66 -29.46
CA GLY A 84 2.15 -6.96 -28.82
C GLY A 84 2.04 -8.38 -28.24
N TYR A 85 3.17 -9.09 -28.11
CA TYR A 85 3.27 -10.40 -27.47
C TYR A 85 4.62 -10.55 -26.77
N ALA A 86 4.66 -11.39 -25.73
CA ALA A 86 5.87 -11.74 -25.00
C ALA A 86 6.17 -13.24 -25.11
N SER A 87 7.45 -13.62 -25.22
CA SER A 87 7.83 -15.03 -25.12
C SER A 87 7.76 -15.51 -23.67
N LEU A 88 7.45 -16.79 -23.45
CA LEU A 88 7.40 -17.36 -22.10
C LEU A 88 8.76 -17.27 -21.40
N GLN A 89 9.86 -17.38 -22.16
CA GLN A 89 11.22 -17.21 -21.66
C GLN A 89 11.49 -15.79 -21.16
N LEU A 90 10.97 -14.77 -21.85
CA LEU A 90 11.04 -13.39 -21.39
C LEU A 90 10.28 -13.24 -20.08
N LEU A 91 9.02 -13.68 -20.04
CA LEU A 91 8.19 -13.58 -18.84
C LEU A 91 8.85 -14.27 -17.63
N LEU A 92 9.51 -15.42 -17.83
CA LEU A 92 10.26 -16.12 -16.78
C LEU A 92 11.38 -15.27 -16.14
N ARG A 93 12.00 -14.35 -16.89
CA ARG A 93 12.98 -13.41 -16.33
C ARG A 93 12.29 -12.39 -15.40
N TRP A 94 11.16 -11.85 -15.86
CA TRP A 94 10.33 -10.92 -15.12
C TRP A 94 9.64 -11.54 -13.90
N ARG A 95 9.59 -12.88 -13.79
CA ARG A 95 9.04 -13.59 -12.62
C ARG A 95 9.55 -13.02 -11.30
N ARG A 96 10.86 -12.76 -11.22
CA ARG A 96 11.54 -12.28 -10.00
C ARG A 96 11.20 -10.83 -9.70
N GLU A 97 11.09 -10.02 -10.74
CA GLU A 97 10.79 -8.59 -10.62
C GLU A 97 9.34 -8.36 -10.20
N ILE A 98 8.41 -9.15 -10.75
CA ILE A 98 6.98 -9.09 -10.41
C ILE A 98 6.67 -9.79 -9.07
N GLY A 99 7.61 -10.56 -8.51
CA GLY A 99 7.40 -11.28 -7.25
C GLY A 99 6.42 -12.47 -7.37
N LEU A 100 6.35 -13.08 -8.55
CA LEU A 100 5.41 -14.17 -8.82
C LEU A 100 5.95 -15.50 -8.27
N ASN A 101 5.34 -15.96 -7.17
CA ASN A 101 5.76 -17.18 -6.45
C ASN A 101 5.46 -18.48 -7.22
N THR A 102 4.38 -18.50 -8.02
CA THR A 102 3.97 -19.65 -8.84
C THR A 102 4.79 -19.77 -10.13
N GLU A 103 4.66 -20.87 -10.86
CA GLU A 103 5.15 -20.94 -12.23
C GLU A 103 4.33 -20.03 -13.15
N ILE A 104 4.99 -19.27 -14.02
CA ILE A 104 4.32 -18.34 -14.94
C ILE A 104 3.37 -19.07 -15.88
N GLY A 105 3.79 -20.20 -16.45
CA GLY A 105 2.93 -20.97 -17.34
C GLY A 105 1.62 -21.43 -16.66
N ALA A 106 1.71 -21.86 -15.40
CA ALA A 106 0.53 -22.24 -14.60
C ALA A 106 -0.34 -21.02 -14.27
N PHE A 107 0.27 -19.87 -13.97
CA PHE A 107 -0.45 -18.62 -13.69
C PHE A 107 -1.22 -18.12 -14.92
N LEU A 108 -0.58 -18.09 -16.09
CA LEU A 108 -1.22 -17.64 -17.34
C LEU A 108 -2.40 -18.55 -17.72
N LYS A 109 -2.25 -19.87 -17.57
CA LYS A 109 -3.33 -20.85 -17.81
C LYS A 109 -4.53 -20.68 -16.88
N LYS A 110 -4.32 -20.11 -15.68
CA LYS A 110 -5.40 -19.82 -14.72
C LYS A 110 -6.32 -18.69 -15.18
N TYR A 111 -5.83 -17.79 -16.04
CA TYR A 111 -6.54 -16.59 -16.49
C TYR A 111 -6.62 -16.51 -18.02
N PRO A 112 -7.33 -17.45 -18.69
CA PRO A 112 -7.45 -17.47 -20.15
C PRO A 112 -8.21 -16.27 -20.72
N HIS A 113 -9.01 -15.58 -19.91
CA HIS A 113 -9.73 -14.38 -20.32
C HIS A 113 -8.80 -13.16 -20.49
N ILE A 114 -7.66 -13.17 -19.80
CA ILE A 114 -6.66 -12.08 -19.81
C ILE A 114 -5.53 -12.42 -20.79
N PHE A 115 -5.05 -13.67 -20.71
CA PHE A 115 -3.86 -14.12 -21.41
C PHE A 115 -4.17 -15.23 -22.41
N GLU A 116 -3.72 -15.04 -23.64
CA GLU A 116 -3.79 -16.01 -24.72
C GLU A 116 -2.40 -16.61 -24.97
N ILE A 117 -2.25 -17.91 -24.73
CA ILE A 117 -0.99 -18.64 -24.95
C ILE A 117 -1.05 -19.33 -26.32
N TYR A 118 -0.07 -19.08 -27.17
CA TYR A 118 0.04 -19.69 -28.49
C TYR A 118 1.49 -20.04 -28.82
N VAL A 119 1.68 -20.93 -29.80
CA VAL A 119 3.02 -21.26 -30.31
C VAL A 119 3.31 -20.36 -31.51
N HIS A 120 4.42 -19.64 -31.48
CA HIS A 120 4.79 -18.76 -32.58
C HIS A 120 5.05 -19.59 -33.85
N PRO A 121 4.43 -19.26 -35.01
CA PRO A 121 4.51 -20.11 -36.22
C PRO A 121 5.94 -20.28 -36.74
N VAL A 122 6.72 -19.19 -36.75
CA VAL A 122 8.12 -19.21 -37.20
C VAL A 122 9.10 -19.74 -36.14
N LYS A 123 9.06 -19.18 -34.93
CA LYS A 123 10.06 -19.46 -33.87
C LYS A 123 9.78 -20.74 -33.08
N ARG A 124 8.60 -21.35 -33.23
CA ARG A 124 8.11 -22.53 -32.46
C ARG A 124 8.21 -22.37 -30.94
N ASN A 125 8.31 -21.14 -30.45
CA ASN A 125 8.38 -20.82 -29.04
C ASN A 125 6.98 -20.52 -28.49
N HIS A 126 6.74 -20.86 -27.22
CA HIS A 126 5.52 -20.47 -26.52
C HIS A 126 5.53 -18.96 -26.28
N CYS A 127 4.50 -18.29 -26.79
CA CYS A 127 4.27 -16.86 -26.66
C CYS A 127 2.94 -16.61 -25.94
N CYS A 128 2.86 -15.48 -25.27
CA CYS A 128 1.68 -14.99 -24.61
C CYS A 128 1.30 -13.64 -25.23
N ARG A 129 0.03 -13.48 -25.58
CA ARG A 129 -0.57 -12.23 -26.01
C ARG A 129 -1.72 -11.88 -25.06
N ILE A 130 -2.09 -10.60 -25.02
CA ILE A 130 -3.26 -10.12 -24.29
C ILE A 130 -4.51 -10.32 -25.15
N THR A 131 -5.54 -10.89 -24.54
CA THR A 131 -6.83 -11.12 -25.21
C THR A 131 -7.50 -9.79 -25.59
N ARG A 132 -8.21 -9.74 -26.71
CA ARG A 132 -8.96 -8.54 -27.15
C ARG A 132 -9.89 -8.00 -26.07
N LYS A 133 -10.64 -8.89 -25.40
CA LYS A 133 -11.52 -8.54 -24.28
C LYS A 133 -10.82 -7.76 -23.17
N MET A 134 -9.58 -8.13 -22.84
CA MET A 134 -8.80 -7.40 -21.83
C MET A 134 -8.35 -6.03 -22.36
N ALA A 135 -7.93 -5.95 -23.61
CA ALA A 135 -7.56 -4.68 -24.23
C ALA A 135 -8.76 -3.71 -24.29
N ASP A 136 -9.96 -4.22 -24.59
CA ASP A 136 -11.20 -3.43 -24.60
C ASP A 136 -11.52 -2.89 -23.20
N LEU A 137 -11.36 -3.71 -22.15
CA LEU A 137 -11.55 -3.29 -20.76
C LEU A 137 -10.54 -2.21 -20.33
N VAL A 138 -9.29 -2.31 -20.75
CA VAL A 138 -8.28 -1.27 -20.47
C VAL A 138 -8.64 0.04 -21.17
N ALA A 139 -9.10 -0.01 -22.41
CA ALA A 139 -9.55 1.18 -23.14
C ALA A 139 -10.79 1.82 -22.50
N GLU A 140 -11.71 1.01 -21.97
CA GLU A 140 -12.86 1.46 -21.20
C GLU A 140 -12.45 2.13 -19.88
N GLU A 141 -11.52 1.52 -19.12
CA GLU A 141 -10.95 2.12 -17.91
C GLU A 141 -10.34 3.49 -18.22
N ASP A 142 -9.52 3.59 -19.27
CA ASP A 142 -8.91 4.86 -19.68
C ASP A 142 -9.95 5.90 -20.10
N ALA A 143 -11.07 5.49 -20.72
CA ALA A 143 -12.16 6.40 -21.08
C ALA A 143 -12.86 6.94 -19.83
N VAL A 144 -13.18 6.08 -18.87
CA VAL A 144 -13.80 6.45 -17.60
C VAL A 144 -12.89 7.37 -16.79
N LEU A 145 -11.57 7.14 -16.81
CA LEU A 145 -10.61 8.01 -16.13
C LEU A 145 -10.56 9.41 -16.75
N ARG A 146 -10.63 9.52 -18.08
CA ARG A 146 -10.70 10.82 -18.78
C ARG A 146 -12.00 11.56 -18.49
N GLU A 147 -13.13 10.86 -18.51
CA GLU A 147 -14.44 11.46 -18.18
C GLU A 147 -14.48 11.97 -16.73
N ASN A 148 -13.87 11.23 -15.80
CA ASN A 148 -13.81 11.59 -14.38
C ASN A 148 -12.67 12.54 -14.00
N GLU A 149 -11.88 13.03 -14.96
CA GLU A 149 -10.79 13.98 -14.71
C GLU A 149 -11.19 15.15 -13.78
N PRO A 150 -12.32 15.87 -13.96
CA PRO A 150 -12.69 16.97 -13.08
C PRO A 150 -12.90 16.52 -11.62
N ALA A 151 -13.48 15.34 -11.40
CA ALA A 151 -13.68 14.80 -10.06
C ALA A 151 -12.35 14.38 -9.40
N VAL A 152 -11.40 13.88 -10.19
CA VAL A 152 -10.04 13.55 -9.72
C VAL A 152 -9.30 14.83 -9.31
N VAL A 153 -9.38 15.88 -10.13
CA VAL A 153 -8.79 17.19 -9.84
C VAL A 153 -9.36 17.78 -8.56
N GLN A 154 -10.67 17.73 -8.37
CA GLN A 154 -11.31 18.17 -7.12
C GLN A 154 -10.80 17.39 -5.90
N ARG A 155 -10.65 16.06 -6.00
CA ARG A 155 -10.07 15.26 -4.91
C ARG A 155 -8.63 15.65 -4.62
N LEU A 156 -7.83 15.90 -5.65
CA LEU A 156 -6.43 16.33 -5.51
C LEU A 156 -6.32 17.71 -4.86
N LYS A 157 -7.18 18.67 -5.25
CA LYS A 157 -7.29 19.98 -4.59
C LYS A 157 -7.64 19.83 -3.11
N LYS A 158 -8.66 19.04 -2.76
CA LYS A 158 -9.02 18.77 -1.36
C LYS A 158 -7.86 18.16 -0.57
N LEU A 159 -7.12 17.22 -1.17
CA LEU A 159 -5.94 16.61 -0.55
C LEU A 159 -4.84 17.65 -0.27
N LEU A 160 -4.58 18.56 -1.20
CA LEU A 160 -3.63 19.66 -1.00
C LEU A 160 -4.11 20.65 0.06
N MET A 161 -5.40 20.98 0.09
CA MET A 161 -5.97 21.87 1.11
C MET A 161 -5.89 21.29 2.53
N MET A 162 -5.92 19.97 2.68
CA MET A 162 -5.70 19.29 3.97
C MET A 162 -4.22 19.25 4.39
N SER A 163 -3.29 19.46 3.47
CA SER A 163 -1.85 19.53 3.76
C SER A 163 -1.53 20.85 4.45
N THR A 164 -0.65 20.81 5.45
CA THR A 164 -0.27 22.00 6.25
C THR A 164 0.26 23.13 5.37
N ASP A 165 1.11 22.76 4.42
CA ASP A 165 1.83 23.70 3.57
C ASP A 165 1.16 23.87 2.20
N GLY A 166 0.05 23.16 1.94
CA GLY A 166 -0.59 23.16 0.62
C GLY A 166 0.24 22.45 -0.45
N THR A 167 1.15 21.56 -0.04
CA THR A 167 2.10 20.88 -0.91
C THR A 167 2.01 19.36 -0.78
N LEU A 168 2.28 18.64 -1.87
CA LEU A 168 2.38 17.17 -1.89
C LEU A 168 3.61 16.71 -2.67
N ASN A 169 4.23 15.64 -2.17
CA ASN A 169 5.33 14.98 -2.86
C ASN A 169 4.80 14.15 -4.04
N MET A 170 5.36 14.39 -5.23
CA MET A 170 5.02 13.72 -6.48
C MET A 170 5.35 12.22 -6.48
N HIS A 171 6.36 11.79 -5.71
CA HIS A 171 6.64 10.38 -5.48
C HIS A 171 5.57 9.72 -4.61
N ALA A 172 5.11 10.40 -3.55
CA ALA A 172 4.02 9.89 -2.72
C ALA A 172 2.73 9.76 -3.53
N LEU A 173 2.40 10.78 -4.33
CA LEU A 173 1.26 10.74 -5.26
C LEU A 173 1.37 9.60 -6.27
N TRP A 174 2.58 9.32 -6.79
CA TRP A 174 2.81 8.19 -7.67
C TRP A 174 2.48 6.84 -7.02
N LEU A 175 2.80 6.66 -5.73
CA LEU A 175 2.53 5.40 -5.03
C LEU A 175 1.03 5.16 -4.81
N ILE A 176 0.23 6.22 -4.61
CA ILE A 176 -1.21 6.14 -4.33
C ILE A 176 -2.09 6.47 -5.54
N ARG A 177 -1.50 6.69 -6.72
CA ARG A 177 -2.19 7.18 -7.92
C ARG A 177 -3.43 6.38 -8.29
N LYS A 178 -3.37 5.04 -8.22
CA LYS A 178 -4.50 4.16 -8.58
C LYS A 178 -5.66 4.31 -7.59
N GLU A 179 -5.37 4.52 -6.31
CA GLU A 179 -6.38 4.72 -5.26
C GLU A 179 -7.05 6.10 -5.38
N LEU A 180 -6.32 7.11 -5.90
CA LEU A 180 -6.87 8.44 -6.18
C LEU A 180 -7.62 8.53 -7.52
N GLY A 181 -7.49 7.51 -8.36
CA GLY A 181 -8.01 7.51 -9.74
C GLY A 181 -7.20 8.42 -10.67
N LEU A 182 -5.92 8.64 -10.38
CA LEU A 182 -5.02 9.40 -11.26
C LEU A 182 -4.58 8.54 -12.45
N PRO A 183 -4.60 9.09 -13.69
CA PRO A 183 -4.01 8.45 -14.86
C PRO A 183 -2.54 8.13 -14.66
N ASP A 184 -1.99 7.11 -15.34
CA ASP A 184 -0.58 6.77 -15.23
C ASP A 184 0.33 7.92 -15.74
N ASP A 185 -0.14 8.68 -16.73
CA ASP A 185 0.57 9.80 -17.34
C ASP A 185 0.16 11.18 -16.78
N TYR A 186 -0.42 11.24 -15.57
CA TYR A 186 -1.01 12.47 -15.01
C TYR A 186 -0.07 13.68 -14.98
N ARG A 187 1.25 13.44 -14.91
CA ARG A 187 2.26 14.51 -14.91
C ARG A 187 2.32 15.27 -16.24
N SER A 188 2.12 14.57 -17.35
CA SER A 188 2.22 15.11 -18.71
C SER A 188 0.87 15.36 -19.36
N SER A 189 -0.19 14.67 -18.95
CA SER A 189 -1.52 14.84 -19.52
C SER A 189 -2.41 15.76 -18.69
N MET A 190 -2.55 15.47 -17.39
CA MET A 190 -3.52 16.15 -16.52
C MET A 190 -2.99 17.47 -15.97
N LEU A 191 -1.80 17.47 -15.34
CA LEU A 191 -1.27 18.68 -14.69
C LEU A 191 -1.13 19.90 -15.64
N PRO A 192 -0.68 19.74 -16.91
CA PRO A 192 -0.59 20.87 -17.83
C PRO A 192 -1.94 21.48 -18.21
N ASN A 193 -3.04 20.72 -18.12
CA ASN A 193 -4.38 21.23 -18.39
C ASN A 193 -4.92 22.09 -17.24
N HIS A 194 -4.38 21.92 -16.02
CA HIS A 194 -4.84 22.58 -14.79
C HIS A 194 -3.76 23.49 -14.17
N GLN A 195 -3.03 24.22 -15.01
CA GLN A 195 -1.97 25.15 -14.59
C GLN A 195 -2.47 26.35 -13.76
N SER A 196 -3.75 26.70 -13.87
CA SER A 196 -4.36 27.74 -13.03
C SER A 196 -4.52 27.30 -11.57
N ASP A 197 -4.63 25.99 -11.35
CA ASP A 197 -4.92 25.41 -10.05
C ASP A 197 -3.65 24.91 -9.36
N PHE A 198 -2.76 24.27 -10.12
CA PHE A 198 -1.56 23.63 -9.59
C PHE A 198 -0.30 24.28 -10.15
N SER A 199 0.68 24.49 -9.27
CA SER A 199 2.03 24.87 -9.64
C SER A 199 2.99 23.74 -9.31
N LEU A 200 3.98 23.56 -10.19
CA LEU A 200 5.08 22.62 -9.97
C LEU A 200 6.34 23.45 -9.69
N GLU A 201 6.55 23.82 -8.42
CA GLU A 201 7.71 24.62 -7.99
C GLU A 201 9.03 23.84 -8.13
N THR A 202 8.97 22.53 -7.93
CA THR A 202 10.10 21.58 -8.05
C THR A 202 9.56 20.34 -8.76
N PRO A 203 10.34 19.62 -9.58
CA PRO A 203 9.88 18.39 -10.25
C PRO A 203 9.23 17.36 -9.30
N ASP A 204 9.58 17.43 -8.01
CA ASP A 204 9.13 16.50 -6.99
C ASP A 204 7.99 17.03 -6.10
N THR A 205 7.59 18.30 -6.21
CA THR A 205 6.61 18.91 -5.29
C THR A 205 5.50 19.62 -6.07
N LEU A 206 4.27 19.19 -5.82
CA LEU A 206 3.04 19.80 -6.32
C LEU A 206 2.50 20.79 -5.28
N THR A 207 2.23 22.03 -5.69
CA THR A 207 1.65 23.06 -4.82
C THR A 207 0.32 23.57 -5.37
N LEU A 208 -0.59 23.93 -4.46
CA LEU A 208 -1.87 24.53 -4.80
C LEU A 208 -1.74 26.05 -4.87
N ILE A 209 -2.06 26.65 -6.03
CA ILE A 209 -1.97 28.10 -6.26
C ILE A 209 -3.13 28.81 -5.55
N SER A 210 -4.36 28.38 -5.81
CA SER A 210 -5.58 28.94 -5.22
C SER A 210 -5.91 28.22 -3.92
N ARG A 211 -5.34 28.69 -2.80
CA ARG A 211 -5.50 28.05 -1.48
C ARG A 211 -6.91 28.17 -0.88
N ARG A 212 -7.79 29.03 -1.42
CA ARG A 212 -9.09 29.36 -0.81
C ARG A 212 -10.23 29.39 -1.81
N ASP A 213 -10.59 28.22 -2.32
CA ASP A 213 -11.94 28.00 -2.82
C ASP A 213 -12.81 27.57 -1.63
N GLU A 214 -13.57 28.49 -1.04
CA GLU A 214 -14.42 28.22 0.15
C GLU A 214 -15.41 27.07 -0.10
N ASN A 215 -15.92 26.96 -1.33
CA ASN A 215 -16.85 25.89 -1.71
C ASN A 215 -16.20 24.49 -1.71
N LEU A 216 -14.88 24.39 -1.82
CA LEU A 216 -14.17 23.11 -1.87
C LEU A 216 -13.69 22.66 -0.48
N ALA A 217 -13.62 23.60 0.47
CA ALA A 217 -13.19 23.36 1.85
C ALA A 217 -14.24 22.58 2.67
N VAL A 218 -15.50 22.59 2.24
CA VAL A 218 -16.59 21.90 2.95
C VAL A 218 -16.42 20.38 2.80
N ALA A 219 -16.40 19.69 3.95
CA ALA A 219 -16.32 18.24 3.99
C ALA A 219 -17.70 17.64 3.66
N SER A 220 -17.73 16.49 2.99
CA SER A 220 -18.99 15.78 2.70
C SER A 220 -19.78 15.42 3.97
N VAL A 221 -19.09 15.27 5.10
CA VAL A 221 -19.70 15.02 6.41
C VAL A 221 -20.43 16.27 6.91
N GLU A 222 -19.93 17.47 6.63
CA GLU A 222 -20.57 18.72 7.00
C GLU A 222 -21.85 18.93 6.19
N GLU A 223 -21.81 18.70 4.87
CA GLU A 223 -23.02 18.71 4.03
C GLU A 223 -24.08 17.69 4.52
N TRP A 224 -23.65 16.52 4.99
CA TRP A 224 -24.55 15.54 5.59
C TRP A 224 -25.15 16.02 6.91
N ARG A 225 -24.35 16.68 7.77
CA ARG A 225 -24.85 17.28 9.03
C ARG A 225 -25.84 18.39 8.79
N ASP A 226 -25.61 19.24 7.79
CA ASP A 226 -26.50 20.34 7.44
C ASP A 226 -27.86 19.81 6.95
N LYS A 227 -27.85 18.76 6.13
CA LYS A 227 -29.08 18.06 5.71
C LYS A 227 -29.78 17.43 6.90
N GLU A 228 -29.06 16.73 7.77
CA GLU A 228 -29.64 16.08 8.95
C GLU A 228 -30.27 17.11 9.91
N TYR A 229 -29.60 18.24 10.13
CA TYR A 229 -30.10 19.37 10.92
C TYR A 229 -31.38 19.96 10.32
N THR A 230 -31.38 20.20 9.01
CA THR A 230 -32.49 20.85 8.30
C THR A 230 -33.70 19.93 8.12
N GLU A 231 -33.47 18.65 7.80
CA GLU A 231 -34.52 17.69 7.45
C GLU A 231 -35.10 16.98 8.69
N LYS A 232 -34.28 16.65 9.68
CA LYS A 232 -34.72 15.94 10.89
C LYS A 232 -34.94 16.85 12.09
N TRP A 233 -34.70 18.15 11.94
CA TRP A 233 -34.87 19.17 13.00
C TRP A 233 -34.17 18.79 14.31
N LEU A 234 -33.02 18.11 14.20
CA LEU A 234 -32.20 17.78 15.35
C LEU A 234 -31.53 19.05 15.87
N ALA A 235 -31.30 19.11 17.18
CA ALA A 235 -30.64 20.25 17.77
C ALA A 235 -29.15 20.30 17.38
N GLU A 236 -28.60 21.50 17.26
CA GLU A 236 -27.21 21.73 16.82
C GLU A 236 -26.17 20.97 17.67
N TYR A 237 -26.47 20.75 18.96
CA TYR A 237 -25.59 20.01 19.87
C TYR A 237 -25.46 18.52 19.51
N GLU A 238 -26.47 17.92 18.89
CA GLU A 238 -26.46 16.51 18.48
C GLU A 238 -25.78 16.33 17.13
N THR A 239 -25.91 17.30 16.22
CA THR A 239 -25.43 17.19 14.84
C THR A 239 -23.99 17.66 14.66
N LYS A 240 -23.50 18.60 15.48
CA LYS A 240 -22.18 19.26 15.31
C LYS A 240 -21.00 18.29 15.16
N TYR A 241 -21.04 17.14 15.79
CA TYR A 241 -19.99 16.10 15.69
C TYR A 241 -20.51 14.73 15.25
N ALA A 242 -21.74 14.66 14.74
CA ALA A 242 -22.32 13.42 14.26
C ALA A 242 -21.64 12.95 12.97
N PHE A 243 -21.58 11.64 12.77
CA PHE A 243 -21.19 11.03 11.50
C PHE A 243 -21.92 9.70 11.34
N PRO A 244 -22.23 9.27 10.10
CA PRO A 244 -22.90 8.01 9.87
C PRO A 244 -21.99 6.85 10.32
N VAL A 245 -22.50 6.01 11.21
CA VAL A 245 -21.80 4.80 11.66
C VAL A 245 -22.56 3.57 11.20
N ASN A 246 -21.94 2.78 10.32
CA ASN A 246 -22.48 1.51 9.87
C ASN A 246 -21.77 0.37 10.59
N PHE A 247 -22.54 -0.42 11.35
CA PHE A 247 -22.03 -1.63 11.99
C PHE A 247 -22.31 -2.85 11.11
N PRO A 248 -21.39 -3.85 11.08
CA PRO A 248 -21.64 -5.08 10.35
C PRO A 248 -22.85 -5.83 10.94
N THR A 249 -23.55 -6.57 10.07
CA THR A 249 -24.74 -7.35 10.44
C THR A 249 -24.43 -8.28 11.62
N GLY A 250 -25.18 -8.14 12.71
CA GLY A 250 -25.02 -8.95 13.93
C GLY A 250 -24.18 -8.29 15.04
N PHE A 251 -23.56 -7.13 14.79
CA PHE A 251 -22.88 -6.37 15.83
C PHE A 251 -23.88 -5.74 16.80
N LYS A 252 -23.88 -6.20 18.06
CA LYS A 252 -24.72 -5.65 19.13
C LYS A 252 -23.84 -4.77 20.02
N ILE A 253 -24.18 -3.48 20.10
CA ILE A 253 -23.49 -2.57 21.02
C ILE A 253 -23.99 -2.86 22.43
N GLU A 254 -23.12 -3.37 23.30
CA GLU A 254 -23.43 -3.55 24.71
C GLU A 254 -23.67 -2.18 25.37
N LYS A 255 -24.67 -2.10 26.26
CA LYS A 255 -25.01 -0.88 27.01
C LYS A 255 -23.77 -0.44 27.81
N GLY A 256 -23.22 0.74 27.48
CA GLY A 256 -22.02 1.31 28.12
C GLY A 256 -20.84 1.53 27.17
N ASN A 257 -20.73 0.75 26.09
CA ASN A 257 -19.57 0.80 25.18
C ASN A 257 -19.74 1.79 24.01
N LYS A 258 -20.86 2.51 23.93
CA LYS A 258 -21.13 3.50 22.86
C LYS A 258 -20.07 4.61 22.82
N VAL A 259 -19.65 5.11 23.98
CA VAL A 259 -18.67 6.21 24.08
C VAL A 259 -17.27 5.73 23.68
N GLN A 260 -16.94 4.47 23.94
CA GLN A 260 -15.60 3.92 23.71
C GLN A 260 -15.33 3.56 22.24
N LEU A 261 -16.37 3.42 21.42
CA LEU A 261 -16.27 3.16 19.97
C LEU A 261 -16.12 4.42 19.11
N VAL A 262 -16.50 5.60 19.63
CA VAL A 262 -16.44 6.88 18.90
C VAL A 262 -15.06 7.53 18.99
N VAL A 263 -14.28 7.24 20.05
CA VAL A 263 -12.98 7.86 20.34
C VAL A 263 -11.75 7.26 19.60
N PRO A 264 -11.68 5.97 19.19
CA PRO A 264 -10.43 5.40 18.70
C PRO A 264 -10.13 5.70 17.22
N PHE A 265 -11.09 6.19 16.43
CA PHE A 265 -10.85 6.55 15.03
C PHE A 265 -10.05 7.86 14.89
N PHE A 266 -10.29 8.85 15.76
CA PHE A 266 -9.50 10.08 15.77
C PHE A 266 -8.15 9.92 16.48
N CYS A 267 -8.07 9.09 17.53
CA CYS A 267 -6.87 9.02 18.36
C CYS A 267 -5.68 8.27 17.71
N ASN A 268 -5.91 7.37 16.74
CA ASN A 268 -4.83 6.62 16.08
C ASN A 268 -4.12 7.38 14.95
N ILE A 269 -4.76 8.39 14.34
CA ILE A 269 -4.12 9.22 13.31
C ILE A 269 -3.19 10.25 13.99
N SER A 270 -3.59 10.81 15.13
CA SER A 270 -2.78 11.78 15.88
C SER A 270 -1.52 11.17 16.51
N PHE A 271 -1.56 9.89 16.92
CA PHE A 271 -0.42 9.25 17.60
C PHE A 271 0.74 8.87 16.65
N LEU A 272 0.47 8.65 15.35
CA LEU A 272 1.49 8.32 14.36
C LEU A 272 2.25 9.54 13.83
N GLN A 273 1.67 10.75 13.87
CA GLN A 273 2.38 11.98 13.51
C GLN A 273 3.19 12.57 14.68
N VAL A 274 2.75 12.42 15.93
CA VAL A 274 3.48 12.99 17.08
C VAL A 274 4.72 12.15 17.45
N SER A 275 4.71 10.84 17.19
CA SER A 275 5.85 9.97 17.50
C SER A 275 7.04 10.13 16.53
N ASN A 276 6.83 10.64 15.31
CA ASN A 276 7.92 10.92 14.37
C ASN A 276 8.52 12.33 14.49
N LEU A 277 7.89 13.26 15.22
CA LEU A 277 8.40 14.62 15.42
C LEU A 277 9.14 14.83 16.76
N HIS A 278 9.06 13.88 17.69
CA HIS A 278 9.76 13.94 18.98
C HIS A 278 11.05 13.11 19.06
N ALA A 279 11.43 12.41 17.98
CA ALA A 279 12.65 11.60 17.94
C ALA A 279 13.92 12.41 17.57
N ASP A 280 13.79 13.58 16.92
CA ASP A 280 14.93 14.34 16.39
C ASP A 280 15.39 15.55 17.24
N LYS A 281 14.88 15.73 18.47
CA LYS A 281 15.28 16.85 19.36
C LYS A 281 15.93 16.45 20.68
N LYS A 282 16.51 15.25 20.78
CA LYS A 282 17.13 14.77 22.03
C LYS A 282 18.56 14.25 21.90
N TYR A 283 19.43 14.93 21.14
CA TYR A 283 20.88 14.86 21.36
C TYR A 283 21.57 16.13 20.86
N ASP A 284 21.41 17.24 21.57
CA ASP A 284 22.50 18.21 21.67
C ASP A 284 22.31 19.10 22.91
N ASN A 285 23.07 18.78 23.97
CA ASN A 285 23.41 19.66 25.09
C ASN A 285 24.21 18.86 26.12
N ARG A 286 25.52 18.72 25.86
CA ARG A 286 26.57 18.51 26.86
C ARG A 286 27.86 19.20 26.39
N GLY A 287 28.32 20.18 27.17
CA GLY A 287 29.57 20.94 27.00
C GLY A 287 29.30 22.30 26.35
N TYR A 288 29.58 23.45 26.97
CA TYR A 288 30.57 23.81 27.98
C TYR A 288 30.01 24.82 28.98
#